data_AF-A0A0A1X3C0-F1
#
_entry.id   AF-A0A0A1X3C0-F1
#
_cell.length_a   1.000
_cell.length_b   1.000
_cell.length_c   1.000
_cell.angle_alpha   90.00
_cell.angle_beta   90.00
_cell.angle_gamma   90.00
#
_symmetry.space_group_name_H-M   'P 1'
#
loop_
_entity.id
_entity.type
_entity.pdbx_description
1 polymer ?
#
loop_
_entity_poly.entity_id
_entity_poly.type
_entity_poly.pdbx_seq_one_letter_code
_entity_poly.pdbx_strand_id
1 'polypeptide(L)'
;MAGGLFSIDRKFFERLGTYDSGFDIWGGENLELSFKTWMCGGTLEIIPCSHVGHIFRKRSPYKWRSGVNVLKKNSVRLAEVWLDDYAKYYYQRIGQDKGDFGDVSSRKELRRNLGCQNFKWYLDNVYPELFIPGDSVAHGEIRNLGYGGRTCLDSPAGKRNLKKPVGLYPCHRQGGNQYWMLSKG
;
A
#
# COMPACT_ATOMS: atom_id res chain seq x y z
N MET A 1 3.03 8.85 6.34
CA MET A 1 2.80 10.28 5.99
C MET A 1 2.22 10.43 4.58
N ALA A 2 1.71 11.64 4.25
CA ALA A 2 1.30 11.99 2.89
C ALA A 2 2.48 12.18 1.91
N GLY A 3 3.64 12.66 2.40
CA GLY A 3 4.92 12.69 1.68
C GLY A 3 5.31 14.03 1.04
N GLY A 4 4.34 14.84 0.60
CA GLY A 4 4.63 16.11 -0.09
C GLY A 4 5.15 17.23 0.82
N LEU A 5 4.85 17.18 2.12
CA LEU A 5 5.26 18.19 3.10
C LEU A 5 5.69 17.48 4.38
N PHE A 6 6.94 17.69 4.80
CA PHE A 6 7.51 17.21 6.05
C PHE A 6 8.81 17.97 6.35
N SER A 7 9.31 17.82 7.58
CA SER A 7 10.65 18.29 7.97
C SER A 7 11.41 17.12 8.58
N ILE A 8 12.70 17.02 8.26
CA ILE A 8 13.57 15.94 8.72
C ILE A 8 14.98 16.50 8.93
N ASP A 9 15.68 16.01 9.95
CA ASP A 9 17.11 16.31 10.10
C ASP A 9 17.90 15.75 8.90
N ARG A 10 18.81 16.55 8.35
CA ARG A 10 19.56 16.19 7.15
C ARG A 10 20.41 14.94 7.36
N LYS A 11 21.11 14.83 8.49
CA LYS A 11 21.97 13.68 8.78
C LYS A 11 21.15 12.42 8.98
N PHE A 12 19.98 12.54 9.63
CA PHE A 12 19.04 11.43 9.75
C PHE A 12 18.51 10.98 8.39
N PHE A 13 18.13 11.91 7.51
CA PHE A 13 17.68 11.58 6.16
C PHE A 13 18.77 10.88 5.32
N GLU A 14 20.01 11.35 5.42
CA GLU A 14 21.18 10.72 4.77
C GLU A 14 21.45 9.32 5.36
N ARG A 15 21.36 9.15 6.69
CA ARG A 15 21.49 7.86 7.37
C ARG A 15 20.43 6.85 6.91
N LEU A 16 19.19 7.28 6.68
CA LEU A 16 18.13 6.44 6.13
C LEU A 16 18.33 6.11 4.63
N GLY A 17 19.43 6.54 4.03
CA GLY A 17 19.76 6.33 2.62
C GLY A 17 18.82 7.07 1.68
N THR A 18 18.35 8.25 2.12
CA THR A 18 17.43 9.16 1.41
C THR A 18 16.23 8.43 0.79
N TYR A 19 15.79 8.79 -0.41
CA TYR A 19 14.77 8.04 -1.14
C TYR A 19 15.41 6.88 -1.92
N ASP A 20 14.63 5.84 -2.21
CA ASP A 20 15.03 4.82 -3.18
C ASP A 20 15.21 5.47 -4.57
N SER A 21 16.44 5.56 -5.04
CA SER A 21 16.79 6.12 -6.36
C SER A 21 16.24 5.30 -7.53
N GLY A 22 15.74 4.10 -7.29
CA GLY A 22 15.04 3.29 -8.29
C GLY A 22 13.55 3.59 -8.42
N PHE A 23 12.97 4.45 -7.57
CA PHE A 23 11.62 4.96 -7.78
C PHE A 23 11.57 5.89 -8.97
N ASP A 24 10.51 5.74 -9.77
CA ASP A 24 10.27 6.52 -10.97
C ASP A 24 9.08 7.47 -10.76
N ILE A 25 9.22 8.73 -11.16
CA ILE A 25 8.24 9.83 -11.15
C ILE A 25 7.47 10.04 -9.83
N TRP A 26 6.53 9.15 -9.48
CA TRP A 26 5.59 9.35 -8.37
C TRP A 26 5.00 8.04 -7.85
N GLY A 27 4.83 7.97 -6.54
CA GLY A 27 4.07 6.96 -5.81
C GLY A 27 4.97 5.97 -5.08
N GLY A 28 4.64 5.71 -3.81
CA GLY A 28 5.34 4.76 -2.95
C GLY A 28 6.41 5.41 -2.07
N GLU A 29 7.00 6.53 -2.47
CA GLU A 29 8.09 7.21 -1.75
C GLU A 29 7.68 7.65 -0.33
N ASN A 30 6.44 8.09 -0.19
CA ASN A 30 5.88 8.51 1.10
C ASN A 30 5.72 7.34 2.08
N LEU A 31 5.34 6.16 1.59
CA LEU A 31 5.24 4.95 2.40
C LEU A 31 6.62 4.40 2.72
N GLU A 32 7.53 4.40 1.73
CA GLU A 32 8.89 3.90 1.90
C GLU A 32 9.65 4.65 3.00
N LEU A 33 9.62 5.99 2.94
CA LEU A 33 10.25 6.80 3.97
C LEU A 33 9.51 6.68 5.32
N SER A 34 8.19 6.43 5.33
CA SER A 34 7.48 6.13 6.58
C SER A 34 7.98 4.84 7.23
N PHE A 35 8.13 3.75 6.45
CA PHE A 35 8.61 2.47 6.94
C PHE A 35 10.06 2.54 7.39
N LYS A 36 10.94 3.19 6.61
CA LYS A 36 12.32 3.48 7.03
C LYS A 36 12.38 4.15 8.38
N THR A 37 11.66 5.27 8.53
CA THR A 37 11.68 6.04 9.77
C THR A 37 11.25 5.19 10.96
N TRP A 38 10.09 4.54 10.88
CA TRP A 38 9.58 3.72 11.99
C TRP A 38 10.44 2.50 12.29
N MET A 39 10.80 1.74 11.26
CA MET A 39 11.48 0.45 11.43
C MET A 39 12.97 0.61 11.73
N CYS A 40 13.59 1.75 11.42
CA CYS A 40 15.02 1.98 11.59
C CYS A 40 15.35 2.97 12.74
N GLY A 41 14.45 3.11 13.72
CA GLY A 41 14.71 3.80 14.98
C GLY A 41 14.39 5.30 15.03
N GLY A 42 13.51 5.78 14.15
CA GLY A 42 12.92 7.11 14.21
C GLY A 42 11.42 7.06 14.55
N THR A 43 10.82 8.25 14.61
CA THR A 43 9.37 8.43 14.78
C THR A 43 8.83 9.32 13.66
N LEU A 44 7.54 9.16 13.35
CA LEU A 44 6.85 9.97 12.35
C LEU A 44 5.63 10.62 12.99
N GLU A 45 5.63 11.95 13.03
CA GLU A 45 4.65 12.73 13.77
C GLU A 45 3.93 13.74 12.88
N ILE A 46 2.66 13.98 13.17
CA ILE A 46 1.89 15.09 12.59
C ILE A 46 1.71 16.10 13.72
N ILE A 47 2.33 17.28 13.58
CA ILE A 47 2.30 18.32 14.61
C ILE A 47 1.06 19.19 14.41
N PRO A 48 0.04 19.12 15.30
CA PRO A 48 -1.23 19.82 15.07
C PRO A 48 -1.10 21.34 15.07
N CYS A 49 -0.04 21.91 15.65
CA CYS A 49 0.20 23.36 15.63
C CYS A 49 0.79 23.85 14.29
N SER A 50 1.37 22.97 13.47
CA SER A 50 2.03 23.32 12.20
C SER A 50 1.08 23.11 11.03
N HIS A 51 0.58 24.20 10.44
CA HIS A 51 -0.41 24.15 9.37
C HIS A 51 0.17 24.62 8.03
N VAL A 52 -0.04 23.82 6.98
CA VAL A 52 0.26 24.21 5.60
C VAL A 52 -0.89 23.77 4.70
N GLY A 53 -1.45 24.71 3.94
CA GLY A 53 -2.51 24.42 2.97
C GLY A 53 -1.97 23.75 1.70
N HIS A 54 -2.62 22.66 1.26
CA HIS A 54 -2.32 21.99 0.00
C HIS A 54 -3.56 21.91 -0.89
N ILE A 55 -3.46 22.40 -2.14
CA ILE A 55 -4.55 22.36 -3.10
C ILE A 55 -4.60 20.98 -3.78
N PHE A 56 -5.52 20.12 -3.32
CA PHE A 56 -5.73 18.81 -3.94
C PHE A 56 -6.29 18.92 -5.35
N ARG A 57 -5.59 18.33 -6.32
CA ARG A 57 -6.02 18.27 -7.72
C ARG A 57 -7.02 17.13 -7.94
N LYS A 58 -7.93 17.30 -8.90
CA LYS A 58 -8.89 16.25 -9.30
C LYS A 58 -8.22 15.08 -10.04
N ARG A 59 -7.08 15.31 -10.69
CA ARG A 59 -6.35 14.31 -11.50
C ARG A 59 -4.84 14.58 -11.39
N SER A 60 -4.03 13.51 -11.58
CA SER A 60 -2.58 13.63 -11.64
C SER A 60 -2.18 14.57 -12.80
N PRO A 61 -1.28 15.54 -12.57
CA PRO A 61 -0.78 16.40 -13.63
C PRO A 61 0.35 15.77 -14.46
N TYR A 62 0.91 14.65 -14.01
CA TYR A 62 2.05 14.00 -14.67
C TYR A 62 1.62 13.25 -15.93
N LYS A 63 2.43 13.39 -16.99
CA LYS A 63 2.32 12.54 -18.18
C LYS A 63 2.97 11.19 -17.87
N TRP A 64 2.16 10.16 -17.73
CA TRP A 64 2.67 8.80 -17.57
C TRP A 64 3.29 8.32 -18.88
N ARG A 65 4.46 7.68 -18.80
CA ARG A 65 5.05 7.02 -19.97
C ARG A 65 4.14 5.88 -20.40
N SER A 66 3.83 5.79 -21.70
CA SER A 66 3.03 4.70 -22.23
C SER A 66 3.74 3.36 -21.99
N GLY A 67 2.99 2.33 -21.57
CA GLY A 67 3.52 0.97 -21.38
C GLY A 67 4.20 0.68 -20.04
N VAL A 68 4.46 1.68 -19.18
CA VAL A 68 5.08 1.47 -17.87
C VAL A 68 4.10 1.82 -16.75
N ASN A 69 3.73 0.82 -15.95
CA ASN A 69 2.98 1.05 -14.72
C ASN A 69 3.93 1.46 -13.59
N VAL A 70 4.29 2.74 -13.58
CA VAL A 70 5.23 3.37 -12.63
C VAL A 70 4.80 3.11 -11.18
N LEU A 71 3.51 3.22 -10.88
CA LEU A 71 2.96 2.97 -9.55
C LEU A 71 3.17 1.53 -9.10
N LYS A 72 2.90 0.56 -10.00
CA LYS A 72 3.13 -0.86 -9.71
C LYS A 72 4.62 -1.09 -9.45
N LYS A 73 5.50 -0.59 -10.31
CA LYS A 73 6.95 -0.71 -10.15
C LYS A 73 7.41 -0.23 -8.77
N ASN A 74 7.11 1.01 -8.41
CA ASN A 74 7.57 1.58 -7.13
C ASN A 74 6.97 0.83 -5.93
N SER A 75 5.70 0.46 -6.01
CA SER A 75 5.03 -0.29 -4.93
C SER A 75 5.60 -1.69 -4.76
N VAL A 76 5.99 -2.37 -5.84
CA VAL A 76 6.67 -3.67 -5.77
C VAL A 76 8.07 -3.53 -5.17
N ARG A 77 8.86 -2.52 -5.58
CA ARG A 77 10.18 -2.25 -4.98
C ARG A 77 10.07 -2.03 -3.46
N LEU A 78 9.11 -1.22 -3.04
CA LEU A 78 8.80 -1.00 -1.63
C LEU A 78 8.42 -2.31 -0.93
N ALA A 79 7.53 -3.10 -1.54
CA ALA A 79 7.06 -4.35 -0.98
C ALA A 79 8.19 -5.36 -0.77
N GLU A 80 9.05 -5.50 -1.78
CA GLU A 80 10.22 -6.38 -1.76
C GLU A 80 11.24 -6.04 -0.67
N VAL A 81 11.35 -4.77 -0.30
CA VAL A 81 12.34 -4.31 0.68
C VAL A 81 11.77 -4.23 2.09
N TRP A 82 10.50 -3.84 2.25
CA TRP A 82 9.97 -3.40 3.55
C TRP A 82 8.81 -4.21 4.10
N LEU A 83 8.09 -4.99 3.29
CA LEU A 83 6.87 -5.69 3.76
C LEU A 83 7.10 -7.13 4.21
N ASP A 84 8.30 -7.68 4.07
CA ASP A 84 8.62 -9.07 4.44
C ASP A 84 7.57 -10.06 3.90
N ASP A 85 7.15 -11.04 4.71
CA ASP A 85 6.12 -12.02 4.34
C ASP A 85 4.73 -11.41 4.10
N TYR A 86 4.50 -10.14 4.45
CA TYR A 86 3.25 -9.43 4.20
C TYR A 86 3.16 -8.91 2.76
N ALA A 87 4.28 -8.85 2.04
CA ALA A 87 4.30 -8.48 0.62
C ALA A 87 3.36 -9.37 -0.24
N LYS A 88 3.14 -10.63 0.19
CA LYS A 88 2.21 -11.56 -0.46
C LYS A 88 0.80 -11.00 -0.62
N TYR A 89 0.31 -10.21 0.33
CA TYR A 89 -1.04 -9.63 0.25
C TYR A 89 -1.11 -8.57 -0.83
N TYR A 90 -0.05 -7.78 -1.01
CA TYR A 90 0.05 -6.85 -2.12
C TYR A 90 0.16 -7.60 -3.46
N TYR A 91 0.98 -8.65 -3.53
CA TYR A 91 1.13 -9.44 -4.76
C TYR A 91 -0.18 -10.09 -5.21
N GLN A 92 -0.99 -10.60 -4.28
CA GLN A 92 -2.33 -11.12 -4.58
C GLN A 92 -3.23 -10.07 -5.25
N ARG A 93 -3.14 -8.79 -4.84
CA ARG A 93 -3.95 -7.70 -5.41
C ARG A 93 -3.55 -7.30 -6.81
N ILE A 94 -2.29 -7.52 -7.19
CA ILE A 94 -1.79 -7.26 -8.54
C ILE A 94 -1.76 -8.52 -9.42
N GLY A 95 -2.43 -9.60 -9.01
CA GLY A 95 -2.52 -10.84 -9.77
C GLY A 95 -1.21 -11.65 -9.81
N GLN A 96 -0.37 -11.51 -8.78
CA GLN A 96 0.98 -12.10 -8.68
C GLN A 96 1.99 -11.62 -9.74
N ASP A 97 1.57 -10.77 -10.67
CA ASP A 97 2.44 -10.16 -11.66
C ASP A 97 3.16 -8.95 -11.04
N LYS A 98 4.38 -9.19 -10.57
CA LYS A 98 5.29 -8.16 -10.05
C LYS A 98 5.81 -7.22 -11.14
N GLY A 99 5.84 -7.67 -12.40
CA GLY A 99 6.53 -6.98 -13.50
C GLY A 99 8.03 -6.79 -13.25
N ASP A 100 8.69 -6.01 -14.09
CA ASP A 100 10.07 -5.56 -13.85
C ASP A 100 10.08 -4.37 -12.87
N PHE A 101 10.69 -4.60 -11.71
CA PHE A 101 10.87 -3.60 -10.67
C PHE A 101 12.34 -3.19 -10.46
N GLY A 102 13.27 -3.76 -11.23
CA GLY A 102 14.71 -3.55 -11.12
C GLY A 102 15.35 -4.10 -9.85
N ASP A 103 16.65 -3.88 -9.69
CA ASP A 103 17.40 -4.35 -8.52
C ASP A 103 17.08 -3.53 -7.26
N VAL A 104 16.93 -4.24 -6.15
CA VAL A 104 16.67 -3.69 -4.80
C VAL A 104 17.73 -4.12 -3.78
N SER A 105 18.81 -4.77 -4.22
CA SER A 105 19.83 -5.35 -3.35
C SER A 105 20.47 -4.31 -2.44
N SER A 106 20.81 -3.13 -2.96
CA SER A 106 21.37 -2.02 -2.15
C SER A 106 20.41 -1.53 -1.07
N ARG A 107 19.09 -1.54 -1.34
CA ARG A 107 18.07 -1.13 -0.37
C ARG A 107 17.89 -2.19 0.73
N LYS A 108 17.91 -3.47 0.36
CA LYS A 108 17.90 -4.60 1.31
C LYS A 108 19.16 -4.59 2.18
N GLU A 109 20.32 -4.27 1.62
CA GLU A 109 21.58 -4.16 2.37
C GLU A 109 21.56 -2.98 3.34
N LEU A 110 21.11 -1.81 2.91
CA LEU A 110 20.92 -0.66 3.79
C LEU A 110 20.04 -1.01 5.00
N ARG A 111 18.90 -1.68 4.77
CA ARG A 111 17.99 -2.11 5.84
C ARG A 111 18.70 -3.03 6.85
N ARG A 112 19.53 -3.97 6.37
CA ARG A 112 20.33 -4.85 7.24
C ARG A 112 21.37 -4.06 8.04
N ASN A 113 22.12 -3.17 7.37
CA ASN A 113 23.19 -2.40 7.99
C ASN A 113 22.68 -1.44 9.08
N LEU A 114 21.46 -0.92 8.91
CA LEU A 114 20.80 -0.07 9.91
C LEU A 114 20.19 -0.86 11.08
N GLY A 115 20.17 -2.19 11.02
CA GLY A 115 19.55 -3.04 12.04
C GLY A 115 18.05 -2.79 12.18
N CYS A 116 17.36 -2.51 11.07
CA CYS A 116 15.94 -2.16 11.11
C CYS A 116 15.07 -3.35 11.55
N GLN A 117 13.99 -3.05 12.25
CA GLN A 117 12.95 -3.98 12.64
C GLN A 117 12.24 -4.61 11.42
N ASN A 118 11.56 -5.72 11.65
CA ASN A 118 10.74 -6.38 10.63
C ASN A 118 9.34 -5.75 10.51
N PHE A 119 8.63 -6.04 9.42
CA PHE A 119 7.31 -5.47 9.17
C PHE A 119 6.26 -5.97 10.16
N LYS A 120 6.46 -7.18 10.72
CA LYS A 120 5.61 -7.67 11.82
C LYS A 120 5.71 -6.72 13.04
N TRP A 121 6.92 -6.34 13.44
CA TRP A 121 7.13 -5.38 14.52
C TRP A 121 6.44 -4.05 14.24
N TYR A 122 6.50 -3.56 12.99
CA TYR A 122 5.77 -2.35 12.58
C TYR A 122 4.26 -2.48 12.80
N LEU A 123 3.67 -3.61 12.36
CA LEU A 123 2.25 -3.86 12.57
C LEU A 123 1.90 -3.98 14.06
N ASP A 124 2.71 -4.71 14.84
CA ASP A 124 2.43 -4.91 16.27
C ASP A 124 2.59 -3.64 17.11
N ASN A 125 3.51 -2.73 16.75
CA ASN A 125 3.93 -1.61 17.61
C ASN A 125 3.58 -0.22 17.07
N VAL A 126 3.40 -0.08 15.76
CA VAL A 126 3.18 1.23 15.12
C VAL A 126 1.78 1.33 14.51
N TYR A 127 1.27 0.26 13.93
CA TYR A 127 -0.08 0.26 13.33
C TYR A 127 -0.91 -0.98 13.69
N PRO A 128 -1.13 -1.28 14.99
CA PRO A 128 -1.82 -2.48 15.45
C PRO A 128 -3.30 -2.55 15.09
N GLU A 129 -3.93 -1.41 14.82
CA GLU A 129 -5.33 -1.34 14.41
C GLU A 129 -5.56 -1.69 12.92
N LEU A 130 -4.50 -1.90 12.15
CA LEU A 130 -4.62 -2.30 10.74
C LEU A 130 -5.09 -3.75 10.63
N PHE A 131 -6.24 -3.96 9.99
CA PHE A 131 -6.71 -5.32 9.65
C PHE A 131 -5.79 -5.99 8.62
N ILE A 132 -5.21 -7.15 8.98
CA ILE A 132 -4.33 -7.92 8.12
C ILE A 132 -5.15 -9.01 7.40
N PRO A 133 -5.10 -9.13 6.07
CA PRO A 133 -5.89 -10.12 5.33
C PRO A 133 -5.68 -11.58 5.76
N GLY A 134 -4.51 -11.92 6.30
CA GLY A 134 -4.22 -13.26 6.82
C GLY A 134 -5.05 -13.68 8.03
N ASP A 135 -5.62 -12.72 8.75
CA ASP A 135 -6.50 -12.96 9.88
C ASP A 135 -7.95 -13.20 9.44
N SER A 136 -8.22 -13.15 8.12
CA SER A 136 -9.54 -13.47 7.59
C SER A 136 -9.87 -14.96 7.74
N VAL A 137 -11.10 -15.23 8.20
CA VAL A 137 -11.70 -16.58 8.25
C VAL A 137 -11.97 -17.09 6.84
N ALA A 138 -12.40 -16.18 5.95
CA ALA A 138 -12.67 -16.46 4.56
C ALA A 138 -12.42 -15.20 3.72
N HIS A 139 -12.06 -15.39 2.46
CA HIS A 139 -11.92 -14.32 1.49
C HIS A 139 -12.34 -14.77 0.08
N GLY A 140 -12.77 -13.82 -0.74
CA GLY A 140 -13.18 -14.08 -2.12
C GLY A 140 -14.49 -13.42 -2.49
N GLU A 141 -15.16 -13.95 -3.51
CA GLU A 141 -16.49 -13.50 -3.93
C GLU A 141 -17.59 -14.18 -3.10
N ILE A 142 -18.68 -13.45 -2.82
CA ILE A 142 -19.85 -13.99 -2.14
C ILE A 142 -20.92 -14.25 -3.20
N ARG A 143 -21.14 -15.52 -3.56
CA ARG A 143 -22.07 -15.93 -4.62
C ARG A 143 -23.48 -16.16 -4.07
N ASN A 144 -24.48 -15.60 -4.75
CA ASN A 144 -25.88 -15.91 -4.48
C ASN A 144 -26.30 -17.22 -5.15
N LEU A 145 -26.41 -18.29 -4.35
CA LEU A 145 -26.83 -19.61 -4.83
C LEU A 145 -28.32 -19.66 -5.25
N GLY A 146 -29.17 -18.79 -4.68
CA GLY A 146 -30.60 -18.70 -5.03
C GLY A 146 -30.86 -18.22 -6.47
N TYR A 147 -29.86 -17.65 -7.13
CA TYR A 147 -29.90 -17.25 -8.54
C TYR A 147 -28.90 -18.05 -9.38
N GLY A 148 -28.77 -19.35 -9.09
CA GLY A 148 -27.91 -20.28 -9.82
C GLY A 148 -26.40 -19.99 -9.70
N GLY A 149 -25.99 -19.24 -8.66
CA GLY A 149 -24.58 -18.89 -8.44
C GLY A 149 -23.98 -17.93 -9.46
N ARG A 150 -24.82 -17.23 -10.24
CA ARG A 150 -24.40 -16.32 -11.33
C ARG A 150 -24.22 -14.87 -10.89
N THR A 151 -24.81 -14.49 -9.75
CA THR A 151 -24.70 -13.15 -9.18
C THR A 151 -23.88 -13.17 -7.90
N CYS A 152 -23.10 -12.12 -7.70
CA CYS A 152 -22.18 -11.94 -6.58
C CYS A 152 -22.53 -10.65 -5.83
N LEU A 153 -22.24 -10.63 -4.53
CA LEU A 153 -22.26 -9.41 -3.75
C LEU A 153 -21.22 -8.44 -4.31
N ASP A 154 -21.66 -7.23 -4.64
CA ASP A 154 -20.86 -6.21 -5.30
C ASP A 154 -21.03 -4.87 -4.56
N SER A 155 -19.92 -4.19 -4.33
CA SER A 155 -19.89 -2.83 -3.79
C SER A 155 -19.67 -1.84 -4.95
N PRO A 156 -20.72 -1.17 -5.47
CA PRO A 156 -20.58 -0.32 -6.64
C PRO A 156 -19.53 0.78 -6.42
N ALA A 157 -18.42 0.74 -7.17
CA ALA A 157 -17.38 1.75 -7.07
C ALA A 157 -17.90 3.13 -7.51
N GLY A 158 -17.66 4.15 -6.69
CA GLY A 158 -17.90 5.54 -7.07
C GLY A 158 -18.30 6.42 -5.89
N LYS A 159 -17.93 7.71 -5.93
CA LYS A 159 -18.25 8.67 -4.86
C LYS A 159 -19.75 8.78 -4.54
N ARG A 160 -20.62 8.58 -5.54
CA ARG A 160 -22.09 8.60 -5.39
C ARG A 160 -22.66 7.37 -4.67
N ASN A 161 -21.85 6.34 -4.49
CA ASN A 161 -22.24 5.06 -3.90
C ASN A 161 -21.62 4.84 -2.52
N LEU A 162 -20.82 5.80 -2.02
CA LEU A 162 -20.33 5.79 -0.64
C LEU A 162 -21.53 5.77 0.32
N LYS A 163 -21.48 4.87 1.32
CA LYS A 163 -22.54 4.64 2.33
C LYS A 163 -23.88 4.14 1.78
N LYS A 164 -23.95 3.75 0.51
CA LYS A 164 -25.13 3.06 -0.03
C LYS A 164 -25.03 1.56 0.28
N PRO A 165 -26.18 0.87 0.36
CA PRO A 165 -26.20 -0.58 0.48
C PRO A 165 -25.42 -1.24 -0.67
N VAL A 166 -24.76 -2.35 -0.34
CA VAL A 166 -24.18 -3.28 -1.31
C VAL A 166 -25.30 -3.93 -2.14
N GLY A 167 -24.97 -4.32 -3.37
CA GLY A 167 -25.94 -4.89 -4.31
C GLY A 167 -25.49 -6.24 -4.88
N LEU A 168 -26.28 -6.77 -5.81
CA LEU A 168 -25.91 -7.93 -6.60
C LEU A 168 -25.49 -7.49 -8.01
N TYR A 169 -24.43 -8.11 -8.53
CA TYR A 169 -23.95 -7.91 -9.90
C TYR A 169 -23.52 -9.26 -10.50
N PRO A 170 -23.51 -9.44 -11.84
CA PRO A 170 -22.93 -10.64 -12.44
C PRO A 170 -21.52 -10.93 -11.91
N CYS A 171 -21.27 -12.16 -11.49
CA CYS A 171 -19.96 -12.55 -10.97
C CYS A 171 -18.91 -12.44 -12.09
N HIS A 172 -17.83 -11.67 -11.86
CA HIS A 172 -16.81 -11.44 -12.90
C HIS A 172 -15.43 -12.03 -12.58
N ARG A 173 -15.19 -12.51 -11.35
CA ARG A 173 -13.90 -13.12 -10.92
C ARG A 173 -12.66 -12.22 -11.08
N GLN A 174 -12.84 -10.90 -11.09
CA GLN A 174 -11.74 -9.92 -11.21
C GLN A 174 -11.35 -9.29 -9.87
N GLY A 175 -11.92 -9.78 -8.76
CA GLY A 175 -11.74 -9.18 -7.44
C GLY A 175 -12.39 -7.79 -7.36
N GLY A 176 -11.63 -6.77 -6.97
CA GLY A 176 -12.10 -5.40 -6.87
C GLY A 176 -13.34 -5.27 -5.98
N ASN A 177 -14.44 -4.75 -6.55
CA ASN A 177 -15.72 -4.53 -5.86
C ASN A 177 -16.44 -5.82 -5.44
N GLN A 178 -16.01 -6.98 -5.94
CA GLN A 178 -16.55 -8.30 -5.58
C GLN A 178 -15.64 -9.09 -4.65
N TYR A 179 -14.55 -8.49 -4.15
CA TYR A 179 -13.66 -9.16 -3.21
C TYR A 179 -13.97 -8.77 -1.77
N TRP A 180 -14.34 -9.77 -0.97
CA TRP A 180 -14.72 -9.61 0.43
C TRP A 180 -13.77 -10.38 1.33
N MET A 181 -13.64 -9.93 2.59
CA MET A 181 -12.90 -10.61 3.64
C MET A 181 -13.76 -10.65 4.89
N LEU A 182 -13.79 -11.81 5.56
CA LEU A 182 -14.49 -12.01 6.83
C LEU A 182 -13.46 -12.03 7.96
N SER A 183 -13.51 -11.10 8.89
CA SER A 183 -12.62 -11.08 10.06
C SER A 183 -12.98 -12.16 11.08
N LYS A 184 -12.00 -12.60 11.88
CA LYS A 184 -12.29 -13.26 13.16
C LYS A 184 -12.93 -12.22 14.09
N GLY A 185 -14.13 -12.52 14.59
CA GLY A 185 -14.89 -11.61 15.47
C GLY A 185 -14.27 -11.47 16.86
#